data_AF-A0A1J3EC15-F1
#
_entry.id   AF-A0A1J3EC15-F1
#
_cell.length_a   1.000
_cell.length_b   1.000
_cell.length_c   1.000
_cell.angle_alpha   90.00
_cell.angle_beta   90.00
_cell.angle_gamma   90.00
#
_symmetry.space_group_name_H-M   'P 1'
#
loop_
_entity.id
_entity.type
_entity.pdbx_description
1 polymer ?
#
loop_
_entity_poly.entity_id
_entity_poly.type
_entity_poly.pdbx_seq_one_letter_code
_entity_poly.pdbx_strand_id
1 'polypeptide(L)'
;MSKVFTLLMLRVLMSLLLIGWISLWIIKPTTLWIQSWRQAEDTIKHTFFGYYGLNLAVFSFPPIALSMIGLIYLSLLPQYHRPASRGGKRGNVTVSRPAIINSFIGIVSCFEIIAVLLFLLFLAWTFYARVTNDLKKLMPVKTMNLELWQLKYFRVATRFGLLAEACLSLLLFPVLRGLSMFRLLNIQFAASVRYHVWLGTGLIFFALVHGGSTLFIWTITHHIEEEIWKWQRTGRVYIAGVISLVTGLLMWITSLPQIRRKKFEVFYYTHHLYILFLVSFLFHAGDRHFYWIVPGVFLFGLDKILRIVQSRSESRLLSARLLSCKAIELVLPKDPRLHYTPSSFIFVNIPMVSYFQWHPFSITSSSIVDKHTLSFMMKCEGKWTNSVYKKVEEAAISDKKIENMTVRVEGPYGLPSDDFIRYDTLFLVAGGIG
;
A
#
# COMPACT_ATOMS: atom_id res chain seq x y z
N MET A 1 -32.40 3.32 16.20
CA MET A 1 -31.74 2.16 16.85
C MET A 1 -31.16 1.16 15.84
N SER A 2 -31.93 0.67 14.86
CA SER A 2 -31.46 -0.34 13.87
C SER A 2 -30.11 0.00 13.19
N LYS A 3 -29.95 1.21 12.59
CA LYS A 3 -28.67 1.60 11.93
C LYS A 3 -27.45 1.63 12.86
N VAL A 4 -27.62 2.08 14.11
CA VAL A 4 -26.51 2.13 15.08
C VAL A 4 -26.09 0.71 15.48
N PHE A 5 -27.08 -0.17 15.67
CA PHE A 5 -26.84 -1.57 15.94
C PHE A 5 -26.12 -2.26 14.75
N THR A 6 -26.56 -2.01 13.51
CA THR A 6 -25.88 -2.51 12.31
C THR A 6 -24.42 -2.04 12.24
N LEU A 7 -24.14 -0.75 12.43
CA LEU A 7 -22.77 -0.24 12.43
C LEU A 7 -21.90 -0.87 13.52
N LEU A 8 -22.47 -1.12 14.71
CA LEU A 8 -21.77 -1.82 15.79
C LEU A 8 -21.45 -3.27 15.40
N MET A 9 -22.43 -4.00 14.86
CA MET A 9 -22.24 -5.38 14.40
C MET A 9 -21.15 -5.48 13.33
N LEU A 10 -21.15 -4.59 12.33
CA LEU A 10 -20.12 -4.57 11.29
C LEU A 10 -18.74 -4.30 11.88
N ARG A 11 -18.63 -3.41 12.88
CA ARG A 11 -17.35 -3.11 13.55
C ARG A 11 -16.83 -4.31 14.36
N VAL A 12 -17.71 -4.99 15.09
CA VAL A 12 -17.35 -6.20 15.84
C VAL A 12 -16.91 -7.31 14.87
N LEU A 13 -17.67 -7.52 13.79
CA LEU A 13 -17.34 -8.52 12.76
C LEU A 13 -15.97 -8.26 12.13
N MET A 14 -15.69 -7.02 11.73
CA MET A 14 -14.37 -6.65 11.19
C MET A 14 -13.25 -6.89 12.23
N SER A 15 -13.49 -6.56 13.49
CA SER A 15 -12.49 -6.75 14.55
C SER A 15 -12.20 -8.25 14.78
N LEU A 16 -13.23 -9.10 14.81
CA LEU A 16 -13.08 -10.55 14.95
C LEU A 16 -12.35 -11.17 13.75
N LEU A 17 -12.69 -10.75 12.53
CA LEU A 17 -12.01 -11.21 11.31
C LEU A 17 -10.52 -10.84 11.32
N LEU A 18 -10.19 -9.62 11.73
CA LEU A 18 -8.81 -9.15 11.80
C LEU A 18 -8.01 -9.89 12.89
N ILE A 19 -8.59 -10.06 14.10
CA ILE A 19 -7.96 -10.79 15.21
C ILE A 19 -7.72 -12.25 14.81
N GLY A 20 -8.72 -12.89 14.20
CA GLY A 20 -8.60 -14.25 13.69
C GLY A 20 -7.48 -14.37 12.67
N TRP A 21 -7.45 -13.48 11.67
CA TRP A 21 -6.40 -13.48 10.64
C TRP A 21 -5.00 -13.26 11.20
N ILE A 22 -4.81 -12.30 12.12
CA ILE A 22 -3.52 -12.06 12.77
C ILE A 22 -3.09 -13.26 13.62
N SER A 23 -4.03 -13.93 14.30
CA SER A 23 -3.73 -15.11 15.11
C SER A 23 -3.15 -16.25 14.27
N LEU A 24 -3.65 -16.45 13.04
CA LEU A 24 -3.10 -17.44 12.10
C LEU A 24 -1.65 -17.13 11.74
N TRP A 25 -1.29 -15.87 11.58
CA TRP A 25 0.09 -15.46 11.31
C TRP A 25 1.03 -15.79 12.47
N ILE A 26 0.61 -15.52 13.70
CA ILE A 26 1.41 -15.75 14.91
C ILE A 26 1.62 -17.26 15.15
N ILE A 27 0.60 -18.08 14.86
CA ILE A 27 0.64 -19.53 15.08
C ILE A 27 1.37 -20.26 13.95
N LYS A 28 1.34 -19.76 12.70
CA LYS A 28 1.94 -20.42 11.52
C LYS A 28 3.40 -20.91 11.71
N PRO A 29 4.31 -20.18 12.37
CA PRO A 29 5.69 -20.63 12.59
C PRO A 29 5.84 -21.81 13.54
N THR A 30 4.81 -22.14 14.34
CA THR A 30 4.87 -23.15 15.39
C THR A 30 4.79 -24.58 14.87
N THR A 31 5.27 -25.54 15.67
CA THR A 31 5.12 -26.98 15.40
C THR A 31 3.67 -27.43 15.44
N LEU A 32 2.86 -26.83 16.32
CA LEU A 32 1.43 -27.08 16.42
C LEU A 32 0.75 -26.83 15.08
N TRP A 33 0.99 -25.66 14.47
CA TRP A 33 0.49 -25.37 13.13
C TRP A 33 0.94 -26.40 12.11
N ILE A 34 2.23 -26.72 12.07
CA ILE A 34 2.75 -27.66 11.06
C ILE A 34 2.06 -29.03 11.14
N GLN A 35 1.68 -29.49 12.33
CA GLN A 35 1.01 -30.77 12.52
C GLN A 35 -0.49 -30.66 12.20
N SER A 36 -1.20 -29.74 12.86
CA SER A 36 -2.66 -29.62 12.72
C SER A 36 -3.08 -29.11 11.34
N TRP A 37 -2.34 -28.14 10.79
CA TRP A 37 -2.64 -27.56 9.49
C TRP A 37 -2.38 -28.53 8.35
N ARG A 38 -1.32 -29.34 8.46
CA ARG A 38 -1.04 -30.39 7.47
C ARG A 38 -2.14 -31.44 7.44
N GLN A 39 -2.69 -31.81 8.60
CA GLN A 39 -3.85 -32.71 8.66
C GLN A 39 -5.06 -32.10 7.96
N ALA A 40 -5.33 -30.80 8.18
CA ALA A 40 -6.41 -30.09 7.50
C ALA A 40 -6.21 -30.01 5.98
N GLU A 41 -4.99 -29.72 5.51
CA GLU A 41 -4.63 -29.76 4.09
C GLU A 41 -4.85 -31.16 3.51
N ASP A 42 -4.41 -32.20 4.21
CA ASP A 42 -4.56 -33.59 3.77
C ASP A 42 -6.02 -34.06 3.70
N THR A 43 -6.91 -33.54 4.56
CA THR A 43 -8.35 -33.82 4.49
C THR A 43 -9.00 -33.12 3.29
N ILE A 44 -8.58 -31.90 2.96
CA ILE A 44 -9.25 -31.04 1.98
C ILE A 44 -8.65 -31.18 0.57
N LYS A 45 -7.46 -31.78 0.42
CA LYS A 45 -6.75 -31.91 -0.88
C LYS A 45 -7.55 -32.61 -1.98
N HIS A 46 -8.50 -33.48 -1.62
CA HIS A 46 -9.35 -34.22 -2.56
C HIS A 46 -10.61 -33.44 -2.99
N THR A 47 -10.85 -32.26 -2.40
CA THR A 47 -11.95 -31.36 -2.77
C THR A 47 -11.53 -30.41 -3.90
N PHE A 48 -12.44 -29.53 -4.35
CA PHE A 48 -12.14 -28.54 -5.39
C PHE A 48 -10.98 -27.59 -5.03
N PHE A 49 -10.69 -27.40 -3.72
CA PHE A 49 -9.60 -26.54 -3.26
C PHE A 49 -8.21 -27.11 -3.60
N GLY A 50 -8.09 -28.42 -3.85
CA GLY A 50 -6.80 -29.04 -4.13
C GLY A 50 -5.77 -28.85 -3.02
N TYR A 51 -4.48 -29.02 -3.36
CA TYR A 51 -3.40 -29.03 -2.36
C TYR A 51 -3.14 -27.65 -1.70
N TYR A 52 -3.29 -26.55 -2.44
CA TYR A 52 -2.99 -25.20 -1.94
C TYR A 52 -4.22 -24.33 -1.65
N GLY A 53 -5.43 -24.78 -1.99
CA GLY A 53 -6.63 -23.94 -1.91
C GLY A 53 -7.03 -23.58 -0.49
N LEU A 54 -6.76 -24.43 0.51
CA LEU A 54 -7.01 -24.10 1.92
C LEU A 54 -6.21 -22.87 2.36
N ASN A 55 -4.90 -22.87 2.07
CA ASN A 55 -4.01 -21.75 2.36
C ASN A 55 -4.44 -20.49 1.62
N LEU A 56 -4.75 -20.61 0.33
CA LEU A 56 -5.24 -19.50 -0.46
C LEU A 56 -6.50 -18.89 0.14
N ALA A 57 -7.49 -19.71 0.49
CA ALA A 57 -8.75 -19.26 1.07
C ALA A 57 -8.54 -18.58 2.43
N VAL A 58 -7.82 -19.22 3.35
CA VAL A 58 -7.64 -18.75 4.72
C VAL A 58 -6.84 -17.45 4.79
N PHE A 59 -5.82 -17.29 3.95
CA PHE A 59 -4.99 -16.08 3.98
C PHE A 59 -5.54 -14.96 3.09
N SER A 60 -6.32 -15.28 2.03
CA SER A 60 -6.85 -14.27 1.11
C SER A 60 -8.24 -13.77 1.49
N PHE A 61 -9.13 -14.65 1.96
CA PHE A 61 -10.53 -14.30 2.20
C PHE A 61 -10.71 -13.24 3.29
N PRO A 62 -10.03 -13.30 4.46
CA PRO A 62 -10.27 -12.32 5.52
C PRO A 62 -9.91 -10.87 5.12
N PRO A 63 -8.74 -10.57 4.50
CA PRO A 63 -8.45 -9.23 4.00
C PRO A 63 -9.44 -8.71 2.96
N ILE A 64 -9.93 -9.60 2.08
CA ILE A 64 -10.92 -9.25 1.06
C ILE A 64 -12.28 -8.96 1.72
N ALA A 65 -12.73 -9.82 2.64
CA ALA A 65 -13.95 -9.63 3.41
C ALA A 65 -13.90 -8.33 4.23
N LEU A 66 -12.78 -8.05 4.91
CA LEU A 66 -12.56 -6.79 5.62
C LEU A 66 -12.73 -5.58 4.72
N SER A 67 -12.19 -5.64 3.49
CA SER A 67 -12.32 -4.56 2.52
C SER A 67 -13.78 -4.35 2.09
N MET A 68 -14.50 -5.42 1.79
CA MET A 68 -15.92 -5.37 1.39
C MET A 68 -16.82 -4.88 2.51
N ILE A 69 -16.73 -5.49 3.70
CA ILE A 69 -17.49 -5.09 4.90
C ILE A 69 -17.16 -3.62 5.24
N GLY A 70 -15.90 -3.23 5.10
CA GLY A 70 -15.45 -1.86 5.30
C GLY A 70 -16.10 -0.85 4.35
N LEU A 71 -16.28 -1.20 3.08
CA LEU A 71 -16.97 -0.34 2.12
C LEU A 71 -18.46 -0.19 2.47
N ILE A 72 -19.11 -1.30 2.86
CA ILE A 72 -20.50 -1.28 3.35
C ILE A 72 -20.60 -0.40 4.60
N TYR A 73 -19.71 -0.59 5.56
CA TYR A 73 -19.65 0.23 6.78
C TYR A 73 -19.52 1.72 6.47
N LEU A 74 -18.60 2.10 5.57
CA LEU A 74 -18.41 3.50 5.17
C LEU A 74 -19.62 4.07 4.42
N SER A 75 -20.32 3.28 3.61
CA SER A 75 -21.54 3.71 2.91
C SER A 75 -22.74 3.93 3.85
N LEU A 76 -22.80 3.18 4.96
CA LEU A 76 -23.84 3.30 5.98
C LEU A 76 -23.51 4.37 7.02
N LEU A 77 -22.26 4.82 7.08
CA LEU A 77 -21.85 5.91 7.93
C LEU A 77 -22.64 7.16 7.50
N PRO A 78 -23.33 7.84 8.42
CA PRO A 78 -24.07 9.04 8.06
C PRO A 78 -23.12 10.05 7.39
N GLN A 79 -23.37 10.44 6.13
CA GLN A 79 -22.69 11.57 5.46
C GLN A 79 -23.11 12.93 6.07
N TYR A 80 -23.35 12.97 7.38
CA TYR A 80 -24.23 13.96 7.98
C TYR A 80 -23.50 15.25 8.36
N HIS A 81 -23.84 16.34 7.67
CA HIS A 81 -23.62 17.73 8.07
C HIS A 81 -24.57 18.18 9.21
N ARG A 82 -24.67 17.43 10.32
CA ARG A 82 -25.35 17.95 11.51
C ARG A 82 -24.32 18.34 12.58
N PRO A 83 -24.40 19.56 13.14
CA PRO A 83 -23.70 19.86 14.38
C PRO A 83 -24.18 18.85 15.41
N ALA A 84 -23.29 18.01 15.93
CA ALA A 84 -23.64 17.11 17.01
C ALA A 84 -24.15 17.96 18.18
N SER A 85 -25.30 17.59 18.74
CA SER A 85 -25.82 18.22 19.94
C SER A 85 -24.74 18.20 21.04
N ARG A 86 -24.50 19.36 21.64
CA ARG A 86 -23.69 19.57 22.84
C ARG A 86 -23.98 18.46 23.86
N GLY A 87 -22.97 17.69 24.27
CA GLY A 87 -23.06 16.90 25.49
C GLY A 87 -22.61 15.43 25.44
N GLY A 88 -22.30 14.86 24.28
CA GLY A 88 -21.79 13.48 24.22
C GLY A 88 -20.27 13.43 24.27
N LYS A 89 -19.65 13.22 25.44
CA LYS A 89 -18.25 12.73 25.51
C LYS A 89 -18.21 11.32 24.90
N ARG A 90 -18.20 11.22 23.57
CA ARG A 90 -17.66 10.01 22.92
C ARG A 90 -16.19 10.00 23.31
N GLY A 91 -15.79 9.01 24.10
CA GLY A 91 -14.39 8.75 24.41
C GLY A 91 -13.63 8.65 23.10
N ASN A 92 -12.98 9.75 22.72
CA ASN A 92 -12.10 9.77 21.57
C ASN A 92 -11.04 8.73 21.83
N VAL A 93 -11.05 7.70 21.01
CA VAL A 93 -10.02 6.68 20.99
C VAL A 93 -8.68 7.42 20.90
N THR A 94 -7.87 7.26 21.94
CA THR A 94 -6.56 7.85 22.25
C THR A 94 -5.45 7.51 21.23
N VAL A 95 -5.82 7.05 20.03
CA VAL A 95 -4.93 6.47 19.01
C VAL A 95 -4.10 7.50 18.24
N SER A 96 -4.48 8.78 18.28
CA SER A 96 -3.90 9.81 17.41
C SER A 96 -3.01 10.83 18.12
N ARG A 97 -2.68 10.66 19.41
CA ARG A 97 -1.77 11.59 20.09
C ARG A 97 -0.35 11.43 19.50
N PRO A 98 0.28 12.51 19.00
CA PRO A 98 1.64 12.45 18.52
C PRO A 98 2.58 12.12 19.69
N ALA A 99 3.39 11.09 19.52
CA ALA A 99 4.37 10.65 20.51
C ALA A 99 5.77 11.16 20.16
N ILE A 100 6.11 11.10 18.87
CA ILE A 100 7.40 11.54 18.35
C ILE A 100 7.15 12.53 17.22
N ILE A 101 7.81 13.69 17.30
CA ILE A 101 7.87 14.69 16.24
C ILE A 101 9.34 14.80 15.85
N ASN A 102 9.69 14.25 14.68
CA ASN A 102 11.07 14.23 14.21
C ASN A 102 11.11 14.66 12.73
N SER A 103 12.11 15.45 12.33
CA SER A 103 12.28 15.91 10.94
C SER A 103 12.52 14.77 9.94
N PHE A 104 13.08 13.65 10.38
CA PHE A 104 13.36 12.47 9.57
C PHE A 104 12.20 11.47 9.53
N ILE A 105 11.55 11.22 10.68
CA ILE A 105 10.51 10.18 10.84
C ILE A 105 9.09 10.77 10.63
N GLY A 106 8.94 12.08 10.74
CA GLY A 106 7.69 12.80 10.75
C GLY A 106 7.00 12.73 12.11
N ILE A 107 5.68 12.94 12.10
CA ILE A 107 4.83 12.81 13.29
C ILE A 107 4.39 11.36 13.40
N VAL A 108 4.70 10.70 14.51
CA VAL A 108 4.34 9.29 14.79
C VAL A 108 3.53 9.22 16.08
N SER A 109 2.39 8.52 16.07
CA SER A 109 1.54 8.32 17.25
C SER A 109 2.00 7.15 18.11
N CYS A 110 1.59 7.11 19.38
CA CYS A 110 1.86 5.95 20.26
C CYS A 110 1.35 4.63 19.67
N PHE A 111 0.19 4.67 19.00
CA PHE A 111 -0.39 3.50 18.36
C PHE A 111 0.49 3.00 17.20
N GLU A 112 1.02 3.90 16.37
CA GLU A 112 1.95 3.53 15.30
C GLU A 112 3.22 2.89 15.86
N ILE A 113 3.76 3.41 16.97
CA ILE A 113 4.93 2.84 17.65
C ILE A 113 4.63 1.40 18.12
N ILE A 114 3.49 1.20 18.78
CA ILE A 114 3.05 -0.13 19.24
C ILE A 114 2.87 -1.07 18.05
N ALA A 115 2.24 -0.62 16.96
CA ALA A 115 2.06 -1.42 15.76
C ALA A 115 3.39 -1.84 15.11
N VAL A 116 4.35 -0.91 15.03
CA VAL A 116 5.71 -1.21 14.53
C VAL A 116 6.42 -2.20 15.45
N LEU A 117 6.36 -2.00 16.77
CA LEU A 117 6.96 -2.91 17.74
C LEU A 117 6.37 -4.33 17.64
N LEU A 118 5.04 -4.45 17.57
CA LEU A 118 4.37 -5.74 17.40
C LEU A 118 4.76 -6.42 16.09
N PHE A 119 4.90 -5.66 15.00
CA PHE A 119 5.36 -6.21 13.72
C PHE A 119 6.82 -6.69 13.80
N LEU A 120 7.71 -5.94 14.44
CA LEU A 120 9.10 -6.36 14.66
C LEU A 120 9.18 -7.61 15.55
N LEU A 121 8.38 -7.69 16.62
CA LEU A 121 8.27 -8.88 17.46
C LEU A 121 7.75 -10.08 16.68
N PHE A 122 6.77 -9.88 15.80
CA PHE A 122 6.27 -10.93 14.91
C PHE A 122 7.36 -11.44 13.94
N LEU A 123 8.15 -10.54 13.35
CA LEU A 123 9.27 -10.93 12.47
C LEU A 123 10.33 -11.71 13.27
N ALA A 124 10.71 -11.23 14.46
CA ALA A 124 11.67 -11.89 15.33
C ALA A 124 11.18 -13.28 15.78
N TRP A 125 9.91 -13.39 16.18
CA TRP A 125 9.26 -14.66 16.53
C TRP A 125 9.28 -15.66 15.37
N THR A 126 8.87 -15.21 14.19
CA THR A 126 8.84 -16.03 12.97
C THR A 126 10.24 -16.53 12.62
N PHE A 127 11.24 -15.66 12.68
CA PHE A 127 12.63 -16.00 12.44
C PHE A 127 13.14 -17.03 13.45
N TYR A 128 13.00 -16.73 14.75
CA TYR A 128 13.45 -17.57 15.85
C TYR A 128 12.84 -18.98 15.79
N ALA A 129 11.52 -19.08 15.65
CA ALA A 129 10.81 -20.36 15.61
C ALA A 129 11.27 -21.23 14.44
N ARG A 130 11.46 -20.62 13.25
CA ARG A 130 11.87 -21.34 12.04
C ARG A 130 13.34 -21.75 12.06
N VAL A 131 14.24 -20.84 12.45
CA VAL A 131 15.67 -21.14 12.56
C VAL A 131 15.91 -22.22 13.59
N THR A 132 15.28 -22.13 14.77
CA THR A 132 15.43 -23.15 15.82
C THR A 132 14.97 -24.52 15.35
N ASN A 133 13.84 -24.61 14.64
CA ASN A 133 13.37 -25.88 14.11
C ASN A 133 14.28 -26.43 13.00
N ASP A 134 14.83 -25.58 12.14
CA ASP A 134 15.79 -26.00 11.10
C ASP A 134 17.10 -26.51 11.67
N LEU A 135 17.63 -25.85 12.69
CA LEU A 135 18.87 -26.24 13.35
C LEU A 135 18.70 -27.53 14.16
N LYS A 136 17.51 -27.76 14.73
CA LYS A 136 17.17 -29.05 15.39
C LYS A 136 17.00 -30.19 14.39
N LYS A 137 16.47 -29.90 13.20
CA LYS A 137 16.20 -30.88 12.13
C LYS A 137 17.10 -30.62 10.93
N LEU A 138 18.42 -30.59 11.17
CA LEU A 138 19.41 -30.40 10.12
C LEU A 138 19.37 -31.59 9.17
N MET A 139 18.65 -31.43 8.05
CA MET A 139 18.68 -32.38 6.95
C MET A 139 19.75 -31.94 5.94
N PRO A 140 20.65 -32.85 5.50
CA PRO A 140 21.60 -32.55 4.44
C PRO A 140 20.85 -32.17 3.16
N VAL A 141 21.40 -31.21 2.42
CA VAL A 141 20.86 -30.85 1.10
C VAL A 141 21.38 -31.89 0.12
N LYS A 142 20.52 -32.83 -0.30
CA LYS A 142 20.94 -33.99 -1.12
C LYS A 142 21.68 -33.63 -2.41
N THR A 143 21.48 -32.43 -2.93
CA THR A 143 22.09 -31.93 -4.16
C THR A 143 23.41 -31.19 -3.95
N MET A 144 23.79 -30.86 -2.71
CA MET A 144 25.00 -30.10 -2.40
C MET A 144 25.69 -30.73 -1.19
N ASN A 145 26.94 -31.18 -1.35
CA ASN A 145 27.78 -31.68 -0.24
C ASN A 145 28.30 -30.51 0.60
N LEU A 146 27.40 -29.87 1.35
CA LEU A 146 27.71 -28.71 2.20
C LEU A 146 28.40 -29.15 3.49
N GLU A 147 29.45 -28.41 3.87
CA GLU A 147 29.99 -28.49 5.22
C GLU A 147 28.96 -28.04 6.27
N LEU A 148 29.13 -28.44 7.53
CA LEU A 148 28.16 -28.16 8.58
C LEU A 148 27.89 -26.66 8.77
N TRP A 149 28.93 -25.81 8.70
CA TRP A 149 28.77 -24.37 8.84
C TRP A 149 28.05 -23.76 7.63
N GLN A 150 28.36 -24.23 6.41
CA GLN A 150 27.71 -23.81 5.17
C GLN A 150 26.22 -24.16 5.20
N LEU A 151 25.88 -25.37 5.64
CA LEU A 151 24.50 -25.81 5.80
C LEU A 151 23.74 -24.96 6.82
N LYS A 152 24.32 -24.70 7.99
CA LYS A 152 23.71 -23.85 9.03
C LYS A 152 23.48 -22.43 8.52
N TYR A 153 24.50 -21.83 7.91
CA TYR A 153 24.43 -20.51 7.32
C TYR A 153 23.35 -20.43 6.23
N PHE A 154 23.34 -21.41 5.31
CA PHE A 154 22.36 -21.49 4.24
C PHE A 154 20.93 -21.60 4.77
N ARG A 155 20.68 -22.42 5.81
CA ARG A 155 19.35 -22.50 6.45
C ARG A 155 18.93 -21.15 7.02
N VAL A 156 19.79 -20.47 7.77
CA VAL A 156 19.51 -19.14 8.32
C VAL A 156 19.23 -18.12 7.21
N ALA A 157 20.06 -18.09 6.17
CA ALA A 157 19.90 -17.24 4.99
C ALA A 157 18.54 -17.45 4.28
N THR A 158 18.10 -18.70 4.15
CA THR A 158 16.79 -18.99 3.55
C THR A 158 15.61 -18.50 4.41
N ARG A 159 15.79 -18.29 5.72
CA ARG A 159 14.74 -17.76 6.61
C ARG A 159 14.56 -16.24 6.50
N PHE A 160 15.59 -15.51 6.07
CA PHE A 160 15.41 -14.10 5.69
C PHE A 160 14.42 -13.93 4.54
N GLY A 161 14.32 -14.91 3.62
CA GLY A 161 13.30 -14.91 2.57
C GLY A 161 11.87 -14.91 3.10
N LEU A 162 11.61 -15.55 4.25
CA LEU A 162 10.29 -15.52 4.89
C LEU A 162 9.98 -14.15 5.53
N LEU A 163 11.00 -13.44 6.02
CA LEU A 163 10.82 -12.08 6.54
C LEU A 163 10.53 -11.11 5.40
N ALA A 164 11.22 -11.27 4.26
CA ALA A 164 10.92 -10.54 3.03
C ALA A 164 9.46 -10.79 2.57
N GLU A 165 9.02 -12.04 2.56
CA GLU A 165 7.64 -12.43 2.23
C GLU A 165 6.59 -11.81 3.17
N ALA A 166 6.87 -11.77 4.48
CA ALA A 166 6.02 -11.12 5.47
C ALA A 166 5.90 -9.59 5.23
N CYS A 167 6.98 -8.93 4.79
CA CYS A 167 6.91 -7.53 4.38
C CYS A 167 6.12 -7.36 3.08
N LEU A 168 6.36 -8.21 2.07
CA LEU A 168 5.72 -8.14 0.76
C LEU A 168 4.21 -8.39 0.81
N SER A 169 3.78 -9.34 1.64
CA SER A 169 2.35 -9.65 1.83
C SER A 169 1.54 -8.47 2.37
N LEU A 170 2.17 -7.59 3.16
CA LEU A 170 1.53 -6.37 3.65
C LEU A 170 1.78 -5.13 2.76
N LEU A 171 2.73 -5.19 1.83
CA LEU A 171 3.28 -4.03 1.12
C LEU A 171 2.27 -3.22 0.32
N LEU A 172 1.27 -3.89 -0.29
CA LEU A 172 0.32 -3.26 -1.20
C LEU A 172 -0.90 -2.65 -0.49
N PHE A 173 -1.20 -3.05 0.75
CA PHE A 173 -2.35 -2.52 1.48
C PHE A 173 -2.29 -1.00 1.70
N PRO A 174 -1.15 -0.40 2.14
CA PRO A 174 -1.10 1.03 2.44
C PRO A 174 -1.25 1.93 1.21
N VAL A 175 -1.15 1.37 0.00
CA VAL A 175 -1.30 2.13 -1.26
C VAL A 175 -2.68 1.96 -1.91
N LEU A 176 -3.64 1.31 -1.24
CA LEU A 176 -5.03 1.16 -1.68
C LEU A 176 -5.84 2.45 -1.39
N ARG A 177 -5.82 3.41 -2.33
CA ARG A 177 -6.48 4.73 -2.20
C ARG A 177 -8.00 4.65 -2.11
N GLY A 178 -8.63 3.81 -2.93
CA GLY A 178 -10.08 3.70 -3.07
C GLY A 178 -10.71 2.68 -2.14
N LEU A 179 -9.93 1.81 -1.49
CA LEU A 179 -10.46 0.80 -0.57
C LEU A 179 -10.56 1.32 0.88
N SER A 180 -11.33 0.60 1.68
CA SER A 180 -11.76 1.02 3.01
C SER A 180 -10.70 0.86 4.09
N MET A 181 -9.69 -0.01 3.91
CA MET A 181 -8.81 -0.47 5.01
C MET A 181 -8.21 0.64 5.88
N PHE A 182 -7.53 1.64 5.29
CA PHE A 182 -6.93 2.73 6.08
C PHE A 182 -7.94 3.81 6.46
N ARG A 183 -9.01 3.96 5.67
CA ARG A 183 -10.12 4.88 5.98
C ARG A 183 -10.90 4.44 7.22
N LEU A 184 -11.05 3.13 7.44
CA LEU A 184 -11.66 2.57 8.66
C LEU A 184 -10.84 2.86 9.92
N LEU A 185 -9.52 2.92 9.80
CA LEU A 185 -8.60 3.24 10.88
C LEU A 185 -8.44 4.76 11.08
N ASN A 186 -9.17 5.58 10.30
CA ASN A 186 -9.04 7.03 10.26
C ASN A 186 -7.61 7.50 9.94
N ILE A 187 -6.88 6.72 9.13
CA ILE A 187 -5.53 7.03 8.68
C ILE A 187 -5.63 7.66 7.29
N GLN A 188 -5.10 8.88 7.14
CA GLN A 188 -5.02 9.54 5.84
C GLN A 188 -4.10 8.78 4.88
N PHE A 189 -4.42 8.80 3.58
CA PHE A 189 -3.61 8.13 2.56
C PHE A 189 -2.16 8.63 2.54
N ALA A 190 -1.92 9.92 2.72
CA ALA A 190 -0.56 10.47 2.78
C ALA A 190 0.26 9.84 3.91
N ALA A 191 -0.37 9.58 5.07
CA ALA A 191 0.26 8.88 6.19
C ALA A 191 0.45 7.38 5.89
N SER A 192 -0.51 6.72 5.23
CA SER A 192 -0.39 5.28 4.91
C SER A 192 0.76 4.97 3.95
N VAL A 193 1.10 5.89 3.03
CA VAL A 193 2.26 5.75 2.13
C VAL A 193 3.57 5.54 2.91
N ARG A 194 3.69 6.11 4.12
CA ARG A 194 4.86 5.88 4.99
C ARG A 194 5.03 4.40 5.34
N TYR A 195 3.95 3.70 5.62
CA TYR A 195 4.00 2.26 5.92
C TYR A 195 4.45 1.44 4.71
N HIS A 196 4.01 1.82 3.49
CA HIS A 196 4.50 1.21 2.26
C HIS A 196 6.02 1.39 2.10
N VAL A 197 6.56 2.56 2.42
CA VAL A 197 8.01 2.82 2.39
C VAL A 197 8.76 1.97 3.42
N TRP A 198 8.24 1.85 4.65
CA TRP A 198 8.85 1.01 5.69
C TRP A 198 8.84 -0.47 5.31
N LEU A 199 7.69 -0.99 4.87
CA LEU A 199 7.56 -2.38 4.42
C LEU A 199 8.43 -2.67 3.20
N GLY A 200 8.49 -1.75 2.22
CA GLY A 200 9.31 -1.89 1.03
C GLY A 200 10.80 -1.90 1.36
N THR A 201 11.24 -1.07 2.31
CA THR A 201 12.63 -1.06 2.78
C THR A 201 12.98 -2.35 3.52
N GLY A 202 12.09 -2.84 4.40
CA GLY A 202 12.26 -4.13 5.07
C GLY A 202 12.31 -5.31 4.09
N LEU A 203 11.42 -5.33 3.09
CA LEU A 203 11.41 -6.31 2.01
C LEU A 203 12.77 -6.39 1.31
N ILE A 204 13.30 -5.26 0.84
CA ILE A 204 14.58 -5.24 0.11
C ILE A 204 15.75 -5.62 1.00
N PHE A 205 15.79 -5.13 2.24
CA PHE A 205 16.83 -5.51 3.19
C PHE A 205 16.87 -7.04 3.42
N PHE A 206 15.73 -7.65 3.76
CA PHE A 206 15.68 -9.10 3.99
C PHE A 206 15.89 -9.90 2.69
N ALA A 207 15.42 -9.41 1.55
CA ALA A 207 15.65 -10.06 0.26
C ALA A 207 17.12 -10.01 -0.17
N LEU A 208 17.85 -8.91 0.11
CA LEU A 208 19.29 -8.81 -0.12
C LEU A 208 20.07 -9.79 0.75
N VAL A 209 19.76 -9.88 2.04
CA VAL A 209 20.39 -10.86 2.94
C VAL A 209 20.09 -12.28 2.45
N HIS A 210 18.83 -12.58 2.09
CA HIS A 210 18.42 -13.89 1.59
C HIS A 210 19.13 -14.28 0.28
N GLY A 211 19.00 -13.44 -0.75
CA GLY A 211 19.53 -13.71 -2.08
C GLY A 211 21.05 -13.65 -2.12
N GLY A 212 21.65 -12.62 -1.50
CA GLY A 212 23.10 -12.46 -1.43
C GLY A 212 23.78 -13.62 -0.70
N SER A 213 23.24 -14.04 0.44
CA SER A 213 23.79 -15.19 1.19
C SER A 213 23.63 -16.51 0.44
N THR A 214 22.53 -16.68 -0.31
CA THR A 214 22.30 -17.86 -1.16
C THR A 214 23.31 -17.92 -2.29
N LEU A 215 23.50 -16.81 -3.02
CA LEU A 215 24.49 -16.70 -4.08
C LEU A 215 25.92 -16.90 -3.55
N PHE A 216 26.23 -16.36 -2.37
CA PHE A 216 27.52 -16.55 -1.71
C PHE A 216 27.81 -18.03 -1.46
N ILE A 217 26.88 -18.78 -0.84
CA ILE A 217 27.06 -20.21 -0.60
C ILE A 217 27.26 -20.97 -1.91
N TRP A 218 26.44 -20.72 -2.94
CA TRP A 218 26.59 -21.39 -4.22
C TRP A 218 27.89 -21.08 -4.95
N THR A 219 28.43 -19.87 -4.73
CA THR A 219 29.72 -19.47 -5.31
C THR A 219 30.86 -20.25 -4.67
N ILE A 220 30.92 -20.28 -3.33
CA ILE A 220 32.01 -20.97 -2.61
C ILE A 220 31.93 -22.50 -2.74
N THR A 221 30.75 -23.05 -3.05
CA THR A 221 30.58 -24.48 -3.30
C THR A 221 30.65 -24.84 -4.78
N HIS A 222 30.85 -23.87 -5.68
CA HIS A 222 30.89 -24.08 -7.14
C HIS A 222 29.61 -24.67 -7.77
N HIS A 223 28.43 -24.42 -7.17
CA HIS A 223 27.13 -24.89 -7.70
C HIS A 223 26.31 -23.77 -8.37
N ILE A 224 26.86 -22.55 -8.49
CA ILE A 224 26.09 -21.37 -8.93
C ILE A 224 25.48 -21.52 -10.32
N GLU A 225 26.22 -22.01 -11.31
CA GLU A 225 25.72 -22.15 -12.68
C GLU A 225 24.60 -23.19 -12.75
N GLU A 226 24.82 -24.35 -12.13
CA GLU A 226 23.82 -25.42 -12.09
C GLU A 226 22.54 -24.97 -11.37
N GLU A 227 22.64 -24.30 -10.24
CA GLU A 227 21.48 -23.89 -9.45
C GLU A 227 20.72 -22.72 -10.08
N ILE A 228 21.40 -21.69 -10.62
CA ILE A 228 20.72 -20.52 -11.20
C ILE A 228 19.87 -20.91 -12.41
N TRP A 229 20.40 -21.76 -13.29
CA TRP A 229 19.75 -22.12 -14.55
C TRP A 229 18.75 -23.28 -14.44
N LYS A 230 18.62 -23.91 -13.26
CA LYS A 230 17.62 -24.96 -13.02
C LYS A 230 16.20 -24.42 -13.20
N TRP A 231 15.54 -24.87 -14.26
CA TRP A 231 14.12 -24.63 -14.52
C TRP A 231 13.29 -25.87 -14.18
N GLN A 232 12.66 -25.84 -13.00
CA GLN A 232 11.86 -26.94 -12.48
C GLN A 232 10.36 -26.68 -12.65
N ARG A 233 9.59 -27.72 -13.02
CA ARG A 233 8.12 -27.62 -13.20
C ARG A 233 7.38 -27.38 -11.89
N THR A 234 7.94 -27.85 -10.78
CA THR A 234 7.43 -27.68 -9.43
C THR A 234 8.55 -27.15 -8.55
N GLY A 235 8.26 -26.23 -7.64
CA GLY A 235 9.26 -25.62 -6.77
C GLY A 235 9.69 -24.23 -7.24
N ARG A 236 10.94 -23.87 -6.94
CA ARG A 236 11.45 -22.50 -7.06
C ARG A 236 12.25 -22.33 -8.34
N VAL A 237 11.98 -21.27 -9.09
CA VAL A 237 12.86 -20.83 -10.20
C VAL A 237 13.83 -19.79 -9.66
N TYR A 238 15.12 -20.13 -9.62
CA TYR A 238 16.12 -19.29 -8.96
C TYR A 238 16.52 -18.06 -9.78
N ILE A 239 16.66 -18.19 -11.11
CA ILE A 239 16.85 -17.03 -11.98
C ILE A 239 15.73 -16.00 -11.84
N ALA A 240 14.48 -16.43 -11.64
CA ALA A 240 13.36 -15.54 -11.38
C ALA A 240 13.50 -14.81 -10.03
N GLY A 241 14.12 -15.45 -9.03
CA GLY A 241 14.48 -14.82 -7.75
C GLY A 241 15.53 -13.73 -7.91
N VAL A 242 16.55 -13.96 -8.75
CA VAL A 242 17.56 -12.95 -9.07
C VAL A 242 16.93 -11.76 -9.81
N ILE A 243 16.07 -12.01 -10.81
CA ILE A 243 15.35 -10.95 -11.53
C ILE A 243 14.48 -10.15 -10.55
N SER A 244 13.74 -10.83 -9.66
CA SER A 244 12.93 -10.17 -8.62
C SER A 244 13.80 -9.32 -7.69
N LEU A 245 14.96 -9.81 -7.25
CA LEU A 245 15.87 -9.06 -6.37
C LEU A 245 16.42 -7.81 -7.06
N VAL A 246 16.93 -7.93 -8.28
CA VAL A 246 17.51 -6.81 -9.04
C VAL A 246 16.46 -5.75 -9.36
N THR A 247 15.27 -6.17 -9.81
CA THR A 247 14.18 -5.24 -10.11
C THR A 247 13.65 -4.56 -8.85
N GLY A 248 13.51 -5.30 -7.75
CA GLY A 248 13.18 -4.76 -6.43
C GLY A 248 14.19 -3.72 -5.94
N LEU A 249 15.49 -4.01 -6.08
CA LEU A 249 16.57 -3.11 -5.70
C LEU A 249 16.56 -1.82 -6.53
N LEU A 250 16.36 -1.92 -7.85
CA LEU A 250 16.26 -0.76 -8.74
C LEU A 250 15.07 0.14 -8.38
N MET A 251 13.90 -0.46 -8.12
CA MET A 251 12.72 0.27 -7.65
C MET A 251 12.99 0.97 -6.31
N TRP A 252 13.67 0.30 -5.37
CA TRP A 252 13.94 0.86 -4.05
C TRP A 252 14.95 2.01 -4.10
N ILE A 253 16.07 1.85 -4.82
CA ILE A 253 17.07 2.92 -5.01
C ILE A 253 16.40 4.16 -5.57
N THR A 254 15.66 4.01 -6.66
CA THR A 254 14.98 5.15 -7.31
C THR A 254 13.86 5.76 -6.46
N SER A 255 13.31 5.02 -5.50
CA SER A 255 12.34 5.52 -4.53
C SER A 255 12.92 6.31 -3.36
N LEU A 256 14.25 6.31 -3.17
CA LEU A 256 14.91 7.05 -2.10
C LEU A 256 14.61 8.56 -2.20
N PRO A 257 14.36 9.27 -1.08
CA PRO A 257 14.01 10.69 -1.10
C PRO A 257 15.00 11.57 -1.86
N GLN A 258 16.30 11.24 -1.80
CA GLN A 258 17.39 11.94 -2.47
C GLN A 258 17.25 11.91 -4.00
N ILE A 259 16.71 10.80 -4.54
CA ILE A 259 16.50 10.61 -5.98
C ILE A 259 15.09 11.09 -6.36
N ARG A 260 14.04 10.56 -5.72
CA ARG A 260 12.65 10.86 -6.07
C ARG A 260 12.31 12.35 -6.00
N ARG A 261 12.87 13.11 -5.04
CA ARG A 261 12.60 14.56 -4.93
C ARG A 261 13.27 15.37 -6.04
N LYS A 262 14.40 14.91 -6.59
CA LYS A 262 15.14 15.61 -7.65
C LYS A 262 14.77 15.12 -9.06
N LYS A 263 14.39 13.86 -9.19
CA LYS A 263 14.13 13.14 -10.45
C LYS A 263 12.86 12.31 -10.32
N PHE A 264 11.72 12.98 -10.21
CA PHE A 264 10.42 12.35 -10.01
C PHE A 264 10.08 11.36 -11.13
N GLU A 265 10.36 11.69 -12.40
CA GLU A 265 10.04 10.83 -13.53
C GLU A 265 10.83 9.52 -13.51
N VAL A 266 12.11 9.57 -13.10
CA VAL A 266 12.94 8.36 -12.96
C VAL A 266 12.29 7.44 -11.94
N PHE A 267 11.99 7.94 -10.74
CA PHE A 267 11.23 7.20 -9.73
C PHE A 267 9.91 6.66 -10.30
N TYR A 268 9.11 7.53 -10.92
CA TYR A 268 7.76 7.20 -11.35
C TYR A 268 7.75 6.03 -12.34
N TYR A 269 8.59 6.10 -13.38
CA TYR A 269 8.63 5.06 -14.42
C TYR A 269 9.32 3.78 -13.93
N THR A 270 10.41 3.87 -13.16
CA THR A 270 11.07 2.66 -12.63
C THR A 270 10.20 1.91 -11.64
N HIS A 271 9.36 2.61 -10.86
CA HIS A 271 8.48 1.95 -9.90
C HIS A 271 7.43 1.06 -10.57
N HIS A 272 7.10 1.27 -11.87
CA HIS A 272 6.21 0.38 -12.62
C HIS A 272 6.80 -1.01 -12.88
N LEU A 273 8.11 -1.21 -12.66
CA LEU A 273 8.74 -2.53 -12.66
C LEU A 273 8.19 -3.46 -11.57
N TYR A 274 7.28 -2.99 -10.70
CA TYR A 274 6.56 -3.84 -9.75
C TYR A 274 5.85 -5.02 -10.46
N ILE A 275 5.42 -4.84 -11.71
CA ILE A 275 4.79 -5.92 -12.50
C ILE A 275 5.81 -7.04 -12.76
N LEU A 276 6.99 -6.68 -13.26
CA LEU A 276 8.09 -7.62 -13.51
C LEU A 276 8.56 -8.27 -12.20
N PHE A 277 8.65 -7.49 -11.11
CA PHE A 277 8.97 -7.98 -9.78
C PHE A 277 7.96 -9.05 -9.31
N LEU A 278 6.66 -8.79 -9.40
CA LEU A 278 5.60 -9.69 -8.94
C LEU A 278 5.54 -10.97 -9.78
N VAL A 279 5.67 -10.87 -11.10
CA VAL A 279 5.68 -12.03 -12.00
C VAL A 279 6.93 -12.89 -11.75
N SER A 280 8.10 -12.27 -11.62
CA SER A 280 9.33 -13.01 -11.32
C SER A 280 9.28 -13.63 -9.92
N PHE A 281 8.71 -12.93 -8.94
CA PHE A 281 8.47 -13.46 -7.61
C PHE A 281 7.49 -14.64 -7.62
N LEU A 282 6.44 -14.63 -8.45
CA LEU A 282 5.53 -15.76 -8.62
C LEU A 282 6.30 -17.03 -9.03
N PHE A 283 7.17 -16.94 -10.04
CA PHE A 283 8.00 -18.08 -10.47
C PHE A 283 9.04 -18.48 -9.43
N HIS A 284 9.60 -17.52 -8.70
CA HIS A 284 10.59 -17.81 -7.66
C HIS A 284 9.98 -18.50 -6.44
N ALA A 285 8.87 -17.96 -5.95
CA ALA A 285 8.22 -18.36 -4.72
C ALA A 285 7.35 -19.61 -4.93
N GLY A 286 6.78 -19.77 -6.12
CA GLY A 286 5.82 -20.82 -6.44
C GLY A 286 4.51 -20.68 -5.68
N ASP A 287 3.59 -21.60 -5.93
CA ASP A 287 2.29 -21.71 -5.27
C ASP A 287 2.37 -21.76 -3.73
N ARG A 288 3.40 -22.41 -3.19
CA ARG A 288 3.63 -22.59 -1.74
C ARG A 288 3.82 -21.29 -0.95
N HIS A 289 4.24 -20.21 -1.59
CA HIS A 289 4.51 -18.94 -0.90
C HIS A 289 3.70 -17.80 -1.51
N PHE A 290 3.35 -17.88 -2.81
CA PHE A 290 2.63 -16.80 -3.47
C PHE A 290 1.24 -16.51 -2.86
N TYR A 291 0.58 -17.52 -2.28
CA TYR A 291 -0.74 -17.33 -1.64
C TYR A 291 -0.75 -16.27 -0.52
N TRP A 292 0.40 -15.97 0.10
CA TRP A 292 0.52 -14.91 1.12
C TRP A 292 0.31 -13.51 0.57
N ILE A 293 0.63 -13.29 -0.70
CA ILE A 293 0.68 -11.97 -1.32
C ILE A 293 -0.55 -11.74 -2.21
N VAL A 294 -1.24 -12.81 -2.61
CA VAL A 294 -2.50 -12.77 -3.36
C VAL A 294 -3.51 -11.75 -2.84
N PRO A 295 -3.85 -11.66 -1.53
CA PRO A 295 -4.85 -10.67 -1.09
C PRO A 295 -4.45 -9.24 -1.40
N GLY A 296 -3.17 -8.89 -1.15
CA GLY A 296 -2.64 -7.56 -1.45
C GLY A 296 -2.65 -7.26 -2.94
N VAL A 297 -2.21 -8.22 -3.77
CA VAL A 297 -2.20 -8.09 -5.24
C VAL A 297 -3.60 -7.97 -5.82
N PHE A 298 -4.53 -8.81 -5.35
CA PHE A 298 -5.92 -8.81 -5.79
C PHE A 298 -6.61 -7.49 -5.47
N LEU A 299 -6.52 -7.04 -4.21
CA LEU A 299 -7.12 -5.77 -3.79
C LEU A 299 -6.48 -4.58 -4.50
N PHE A 300 -5.16 -4.60 -4.72
CA PHE A 300 -4.48 -3.57 -5.50
C PHE A 300 -4.91 -3.56 -6.97
N GLY A 301 -5.09 -4.73 -7.58
CA GLY A 301 -5.60 -4.86 -8.94
C GLY A 301 -7.02 -4.32 -9.08
N LEU A 302 -7.93 -4.71 -8.17
CA LEU A 302 -9.30 -4.17 -8.13
C LEU A 302 -9.31 -2.66 -7.95
N ASP A 303 -8.55 -2.16 -6.98
CA ASP A 303 -8.44 -0.73 -6.71
C ASP A 303 -7.84 0.04 -7.90
N LYS A 304 -6.86 -0.54 -8.62
CA LYS A 304 -6.35 0.02 -9.89
C LYS A 304 -7.41 0.06 -10.99
N ILE A 305 -8.20 -0.99 -11.16
CA ILE A 305 -9.31 -1.02 -12.13
C ILE A 305 -10.33 0.07 -11.80
N LEU A 306 -10.72 0.21 -10.53
CA LEU A 306 -11.65 1.25 -10.08
C LEU A 306 -11.13 2.66 -10.39
N ARG A 307 -9.84 2.92 -10.15
CA ARG A 307 -9.21 4.21 -10.50
C ARG A 307 -9.21 4.45 -12.00
N ILE A 308 -8.91 3.43 -12.80
CA ILE A 308 -8.98 3.53 -14.27
C ILE A 308 -10.39 3.86 -14.71
N VAL A 309 -11.42 3.22 -14.15
CA VAL A 309 -12.82 3.51 -14.47
C VAL A 309 -13.21 4.94 -14.07
N GLN A 310 -12.83 5.38 -12.86
CA GLN A 310 -13.09 6.76 -12.39
C GLN A 310 -12.44 7.82 -13.27
N SER A 311 -11.23 7.53 -13.79
CA SER A 311 -10.45 8.48 -14.59
C SER A 311 -10.78 8.52 -16.08
N ARG A 312 -11.75 7.72 -16.56
CA ARG A 312 -12.13 7.68 -17.98
C ARG A 312 -12.79 8.96 -18.47
N SER A 313 -13.53 9.64 -17.60
CA SER A 313 -14.20 10.89 -17.95
C SER A 313 -13.20 12.03 -18.04
N GLU A 314 -13.21 12.72 -19.18
CA GLU A 314 -12.49 13.97 -19.36
C GLU A 314 -13.41 15.15 -19.04
N SER A 315 -13.00 15.98 -18.09
CA SER A 315 -13.67 17.23 -17.76
C SER A 315 -13.02 18.38 -18.51
N ARG A 316 -13.83 19.21 -19.17
CA ARG A 316 -13.35 20.47 -19.76
C ARG A 316 -13.10 21.48 -18.65
N LEU A 317 -11.99 22.18 -18.73
CA LEU A 317 -11.61 23.22 -17.79
C LEU A 317 -12.56 24.43 -17.92
N LEU A 318 -13.13 24.91 -16.80
CA LEU A 318 -14.02 26.08 -16.80
C LEU A 318 -13.23 27.38 -16.79
N SER A 319 -12.19 27.45 -15.95
CA SER A 319 -11.30 28.60 -15.89
C SER A 319 -9.93 28.21 -15.36
N ALA A 320 -8.93 29.02 -15.72
CA ALA A 320 -7.58 28.94 -15.19
C ALA A 320 -7.14 30.34 -14.78
N ARG A 321 -6.50 30.46 -13.61
CA ARG A 321 -5.93 31.72 -13.13
C ARG A 321 -4.45 31.54 -12.85
N LEU A 322 -3.63 32.32 -13.53
CA LEU A 322 -2.19 32.42 -13.26
C LEU A 322 -1.97 33.34 -12.06
N LEU A 323 -1.20 32.86 -11.08
CA LEU A 323 -0.85 33.61 -9.88
C LEU A 323 0.60 34.10 -9.97
N SER A 324 0.87 35.27 -9.38
CA SER A 324 2.20 35.92 -9.39
C SER A 324 3.32 35.06 -8.80
N CYS A 325 3.00 34.14 -7.88
CA CYS A 325 3.96 33.22 -7.25
C CYS A 325 4.29 31.97 -8.10
N LYS A 326 4.09 32.04 -9.42
CA LYS A 326 4.26 30.91 -10.35
C LYS A 326 3.43 29.69 -9.93
N ALA A 327 2.17 29.97 -9.62
CA ALA A 327 1.15 28.97 -9.32
C ALA A 327 -0.04 29.16 -10.26
N ILE A 328 -0.84 28.11 -10.38
CA ILE A 328 -2.04 28.10 -11.21
C ILE A 328 -3.19 27.58 -10.38
N GLU A 329 -4.31 28.28 -10.43
CA GLU A 329 -5.60 27.77 -9.99
C GLU A 329 -6.38 27.27 -11.21
N LEU A 330 -6.89 26.04 -11.12
CA LEU A 330 -7.73 25.43 -12.15
C LEU A 330 -9.10 25.13 -11.56
N VAL A 331 -10.16 25.48 -12.31
CA VAL A 331 -11.56 25.27 -11.91
C VAL A 331 -12.23 24.29 -12.88
N LEU A 332 -12.75 23.20 -12.33
CA LEU A 332 -13.41 22.12 -13.05
C LEU A 332 -14.92 22.11 -12.76
N PRO A 333 -15.74 21.61 -13.69
CA PRO A 333 -17.15 21.34 -13.40
C PRO A 333 -17.27 20.17 -12.42
N LYS A 334 -18.25 20.24 -11.54
CA LYS A 334 -18.52 19.23 -10.50
C LYS A 334 -20.00 18.86 -10.48
N ASP A 335 -20.30 17.56 -10.36
CA ASP A 335 -21.66 17.11 -10.06
C ASP A 335 -22.05 17.56 -8.63
N PRO A 336 -23.22 18.17 -8.41
CA PRO A 336 -23.69 18.53 -7.07
C PRO A 336 -23.78 17.36 -6.08
N ARG A 337 -23.95 16.13 -6.57
CA ARG A 337 -23.98 14.89 -5.76
C ARG A 337 -22.59 14.47 -5.28
N LEU A 338 -21.53 15.01 -5.88
CA LEU A 338 -20.16 14.76 -5.43
C LEU A 338 -19.86 15.65 -4.22
N HIS A 339 -19.86 15.01 -3.04
CA HIS A 339 -19.47 15.63 -1.78
C HIS A 339 -18.04 15.24 -1.40
N TYR A 340 -17.32 16.19 -0.80
CA TYR A 340 -15.97 15.96 -0.28
C TYR A 340 -15.73 16.77 0.97
N THR A 341 -14.90 16.26 1.87
CA THR A 341 -14.59 16.91 3.14
C THR A 341 -13.42 17.88 2.99
N PRO A 342 -13.32 18.92 3.84
CA PRO A 342 -12.08 19.68 4.01
C PRO A 342 -10.87 18.74 4.17
N SER A 343 -9.71 19.14 3.67
CA SER A 343 -8.49 18.30 3.53
C SER A 343 -8.53 17.19 2.46
N SER A 344 -9.65 17.07 1.72
CA SER A 344 -9.69 16.16 0.57
C SER A 344 -8.74 16.62 -0.55
N PHE A 345 -8.19 15.64 -1.27
CA PHE A 345 -7.33 15.87 -2.42
C PHE A 345 -7.78 14.99 -3.58
N ILE A 346 -7.37 15.37 -4.78
CA ILE A 346 -7.64 14.66 -6.03
C ILE A 346 -6.33 14.31 -6.72
N PHE A 347 -6.34 13.28 -7.56
CA PHE A 347 -5.28 13.04 -8.54
C PHE A 347 -5.72 13.61 -9.88
N VAL A 348 -4.80 14.34 -10.51
CA VAL A 348 -5.05 15.06 -11.76
C VAL A 348 -4.13 14.53 -12.84
N ASN A 349 -4.70 14.32 -14.02
CA ASN A 349 -3.98 14.07 -15.26
C ASN A 349 -4.44 15.06 -16.33
N ILE A 350 -3.49 15.61 -17.07
CA ILE A 350 -3.74 16.56 -18.16
C ILE A 350 -3.14 15.93 -19.42
N PRO A 351 -3.96 15.29 -20.28
CA PRO A 351 -3.48 14.51 -21.43
C PRO A 351 -2.62 15.32 -22.40
N MET A 352 -2.90 16.62 -22.56
CA MET A 352 -2.10 17.54 -23.38
C MET A 352 -0.63 17.65 -22.94
N VAL A 353 -0.33 17.38 -21.67
CA VAL A 353 1.03 17.38 -21.12
C VAL A 353 1.58 15.96 -21.01
N SER A 354 0.78 15.03 -20.47
CA SER A 354 1.17 13.62 -20.35
C SER A 354 -0.07 12.75 -20.20
N TYR A 355 -0.12 11.64 -20.96
CA TYR A 355 -1.19 10.64 -20.82
C TYR A 355 -1.05 9.76 -19.58
N PHE A 356 0.16 9.64 -19.03
CA PHE A 356 0.46 8.66 -17.98
C PHE A 356 0.67 9.28 -16.60
N GLN A 357 1.08 10.55 -16.51
CA GLN A 357 1.42 11.16 -15.22
C GLN A 357 0.18 11.63 -14.46
N TRP A 358 0.06 11.15 -13.23
CA TRP A 358 -1.00 11.51 -12.29
C TRP A 358 -0.38 12.19 -11.06
N HIS A 359 -0.84 13.40 -10.74
CA HIS A 359 -0.30 14.21 -9.64
C HIS A 359 -1.38 14.56 -8.61
N PRO A 360 -1.11 14.41 -7.30
CA PRO A 360 -2.07 14.75 -6.26
C PRO A 360 -2.10 16.26 -5.97
N PHE A 361 -3.28 16.83 -5.81
CA PHE A 361 -3.49 18.23 -5.39
C PHE A 361 -4.64 18.33 -4.39
N SER A 362 -4.46 19.14 -3.35
CA SER A 362 -5.52 19.47 -2.39
C SER A 362 -6.63 20.28 -3.07
N ILE A 363 -7.87 19.97 -2.73
CA ILE A 363 -9.02 20.74 -3.20
C ILE A 363 -9.07 22.06 -2.44
N THR A 364 -9.24 23.17 -3.14
CA THR A 364 -9.31 24.53 -2.56
C THR A 364 -10.74 25.06 -2.43
N SER A 365 -11.67 24.56 -3.24
CA SER A 365 -13.10 24.91 -3.16
C SER A 365 -13.82 24.16 -2.04
N SER A 366 -14.98 24.66 -1.59
CA SER A 366 -15.80 23.99 -0.57
C SER A 366 -16.99 23.28 -1.21
N SER A 367 -17.19 21.97 -0.94
CA SER A 367 -18.30 21.23 -1.55
C SER A 367 -19.69 21.73 -1.12
N ILE A 368 -19.76 22.50 -0.02
CA ILE A 368 -21.01 23.05 0.54
C ILE A 368 -21.38 24.34 -0.17
N VAL A 369 -20.38 25.19 -0.44
CA VAL A 369 -20.57 26.51 -1.06
C VAL A 369 -20.54 26.38 -2.59
N ASP A 370 -19.52 25.69 -3.11
CA ASP A 370 -19.24 25.49 -4.53
C ASP A 370 -19.95 24.23 -5.04
N LYS A 371 -21.27 24.33 -5.25
CA LYS A 371 -22.10 23.17 -5.61
C LYS A 371 -21.76 22.58 -6.98
N HIS A 372 -21.36 23.42 -7.94
CA HIS A 372 -21.16 23.05 -9.36
C HIS A 372 -19.71 23.10 -9.82
N THR A 373 -18.79 23.52 -8.96
CA THR A 373 -17.38 23.71 -9.31
C THR A 373 -16.48 22.99 -8.32
N LEU A 374 -15.29 22.62 -8.80
CA LEU A 374 -14.20 22.10 -8.00
C LEU A 374 -12.93 22.83 -8.42
N SER A 375 -12.25 23.49 -7.47
CA SER A 375 -10.98 24.15 -7.73
C SER A 375 -9.83 23.48 -6.99
N PHE A 376 -8.65 23.52 -7.60
CA PHE A 376 -7.40 23.16 -6.95
C PHE A 376 -6.28 24.09 -7.43
N MET A 377 -5.25 24.22 -6.60
CA MET A 377 -4.08 25.04 -6.90
C MET A 377 -2.84 24.17 -7.04
N MET A 378 -1.99 24.52 -8.00
CA MET A 378 -0.69 23.88 -8.20
C MET A 378 0.44 24.91 -8.22
N LYS A 379 1.51 24.62 -7.49
CA LYS A 379 2.77 25.36 -7.59
C LYS A 379 3.66 24.76 -8.67
N CYS A 380 4.26 25.59 -9.52
CA CYS A 380 4.98 25.12 -10.70
C CYS A 380 6.48 24.92 -10.46
N GLU A 381 6.83 23.87 -9.69
CA GLU A 381 8.21 23.53 -9.33
C GLU A 381 8.79 22.32 -10.08
N GLY A 382 7.94 21.43 -10.63
CA GLY A 382 8.35 20.21 -11.34
C GLY A 382 8.26 20.36 -12.86
N LYS A 383 8.83 19.42 -13.62
CA LYS A 383 8.75 19.46 -15.09
C LYS A 383 7.30 19.41 -15.59
N TRP A 384 6.49 18.52 -15.02
CA TRP A 384 5.08 18.39 -15.37
C TRP A 384 4.30 19.68 -15.05
N THR A 385 4.39 20.21 -13.82
CA THR A 385 3.66 21.43 -13.44
C THR A 385 4.13 22.68 -14.19
N ASN A 386 5.42 22.78 -14.54
CA ASN A 386 5.92 23.83 -15.43
C ASN A 386 5.39 23.70 -16.86
N SER A 387 5.20 22.47 -17.36
CA SER A 387 4.64 22.23 -18.69
C SER A 387 3.16 22.60 -18.74
N VAL A 388 2.41 22.30 -17.67
CA VAL A 388 1.03 22.78 -17.50
C VAL A 388 0.97 24.31 -17.49
N TYR A 389 1.86 24.97 -16.74
CA TYR A 389 1.95 26.44 -16.70
C TYR A 389 2.09 27.05 -18.09
N LYS A 390 3.07 26.57 -18.87
CA LYS A 390 3.30 27.05 -20.23
C LYS A 390 2.07 26.86 -21.12
N LYS A 391 1.36 25.74 -21.01
CA LYS A 391 0.14 25.49 -21.79
C LYS A 391 -1.01 26.42 -21.43
N VAL A 392 -1.18 26.73 -20.14
CA VAL A 392 -2.18 27.70 -19.68
C VAL A 392 -1.81 29.12 -20.12
N GLU A 393 -0.54 29.50 -20.02
CA GLU A 393 -0.01 30.79 -20.46
C GLU A 393 -0.16 30.98 -21.99
N GLU A 394 0.20 29.97 -22.79
CA GLU A 394 -0.01 29.95 -24.25
C GLU A 394 -1.49 30.12 -24.62
N ALA A 395 -2.40 29.44 -23.90
CA ALA A 395 -3.84 29.56 -24.12
C ALA A 395 -4.36 30.96 -23.78
N ALA A 396 -3.86 31.57 -22.69
CA ALA A 396 -4.24 32.93 -22.30
C ALA A 396 -3.78 34.00 -23.31
N ILE A 397 -2.61 33.83 -23.94
CA ILE A 397 -2.06 34.80 -24.91
C ILE A 397 -2.71 34.68 -26.29
N SER A 398 -2.98 33.45 -26.74
CA SER A 398 -3.38 33.17 -28.13
C SER A 398 -4.88 33.29 -28.42
N ASP A 399 -5.68 33.78 -27.45
CA ASP A 399 -7.15 33.80 -27.48
C ASP A 399 -7.78 32.42 -27.82
N LYS A 400 -6.97 31.36 -27.68
CA LYS A 400 -7.43 29.98 -27.78
C LYS A 400 -8.21 29.66 -26.52
N LYS A 401 -9.45 29.22 -26.71
CA LYS A 401 -10.32 28.85 -25.58
C LYS A 401 -9.65 27.80 -24.69
N ILE A 402 -9.41 28.17 -23.44
CA ILE A 402 -9.04 27.28 -22.32
C ILE A 402 -9.99 26.07 -22.23
N GLU A 403 -11.23 26.21 -22.71
CA GLU A 403 -12.24 25.15 -22.82
C GLU A 403 -11.78 23.91 -23.61
N ASN A 404 -10.78 24.03 -24.49
CA ASN A 404 -10.20 22.91 -25.22
C ASN A 404 -9.24 22.06 -24.38
N MET A 405 -8.84 22.55 -23.21
CA MET A 405 -7.99 21.81 -22.29
C MET A 405 -8.83 20.85 -21.46
N THR A 406 -8.58 19.55 -21.64
CA THR A 406 -9.24 18.50 -20.86
C THR A 406 -8.39 18.07 -19.68
N VAL A 407 -9.08 17.74 -18.59
CA VAL A 407 -8.49 17.27 -17.33
C VAL A 407 -9.20 15.99 -16.92
N ARG A 408 -8.43 14.96 -16.60
CA ARG A 408 -8.93 13.72 -16.00
C ARG A 408 -8.69 13.77 -14.50
N VAL A 409 -9.67 13.35 -13.73
CA VAL A 409 -9.64 13.40 -12.26
C VAL A 409 -9.89 12.02 -11.67
N GLU A 410 -9.13 11.68 -10.64
CA GLU A 410 -9.31 10.50 -9.79
C GLU A 410 -9.50 10.98 -8.34
N GLY A 411 -10.55 10.51 -7.65
CA GLY A 411 -10.93 10.95 -6.30
C GLY A 411 -12.37 11.48 -6.22
N PRO A 412 -12.72 12.26 -5.19
CA PRO A 412 -11.87 12.82 -4.14
C PRO A 412 -11.45 11.80 -3.07
N TYR A 413 -10.26 12.00 -2.49
CA TYR A 413 -9.72 11.23 -1.39
C TYR A 413 -9.62 12.10 -0.14
N GLY A 414 -10.27 11.71 0.94
CA GLY A 414 -10.29 12.45 2.20
C GLY A 414 -10.75 11.57 3.36
N LEU A 415 -10.69 12.12 4.57
CA LEU A 415 -11.22 11.45 5.75
C LEU A 415 -12.75 11.40 5.69
N PRO A 416 -13.37 10.34 6.25
CA PRO A 416 -14.82 10.18 6.23
C PRO A 416 -15.57 11.11 7.20
N SER A 417 -14.88 11.81 8.13
CA SER A 417 -15.54 12.72 9.06
C SER A 417 -14.76 14.03 9.31
N ASP A 418 -15.53 15.11 9.48
CA ASP A 418 -15.04 16.44 9.83
C ASP A 418 -15.01 16.64 11.36
N ASP A 419 -14.27 15.76 12.03
CA ASP A 419 -14.20 15.72 13.49
C ASP A 419 -13.71 17.04 14.11
N PHE A 420 -13.06 17.92 13.35
CA PHE A 420 -12.59 19.22 13.85
C PHE A 420 -13.72 20.26 13.93
N ILE A 421 -14.80 20.14 13.15
CA ILE A 421 -15.91 21.12 13.16
C ILE A 421 -16.72 21.07 14.47
N ARG A 422 -16.52 20.03 15.30
CA ARG A 422 -17.19 19.88 16.61
C ARG A 422 -16.64 20.76 17.73
N TYR A 423 -15.48 21.39 17.53
CA TYR A 423 -14.84 22.21 18.56
C TYR A 423 -15.38 23.64 18.51
N ASP A 424 -15.72 24.21 19.67
CA ASP A 424 -16.21 25.60 19.76
C ASP A 424 -15.14 26.63 19.39
N THR A 425 -13.85 26.26 19.50
CA THR A 425 -12.72 27.11 19.12
C THR A 425 -11.73 26.30 18.29
N LEU A 426 -11.36 26.82 17.13
CA LEU A 426 -10.41 26.23 16.20
C LEU A 426 -9.18 27.13 16.10
N PHE A 427 -8.00 26.56 16.34
CA PHE A 427 -6.72 27.20 16.09
C PHE A 427 -6.05 26.50 14.91
N LEU A 428 -6.02 27.17 13.75
CA LEU A 428 -5.45 26.64 12.52
C LEU A 428 -4.04 27.18 12.33
N VAL A 429 -3.07 26.28 12.25
CA VAL A 429 -1.66 26.60 11.98
C VAL A 429 -1.30 25.96 10.65
N ALA A 430 -0.89 26.80 9.69
CA ALA A 430 -0.39 26.37 8.38
C ALA A 430 1.11 26.67 8.29
N GLY A 431 1.86 25.83 7.57
CA GLY A 431 3.31 25.93 7.53
C GLY A 431 3.92 25.12 6.38
N GLY A 432 4.73 25.78 5.56
CA GLY A 432 5.32 25.17 4.38
C GLY A 432 4.27 24.97 3.28
N ILE A 433 4.10 23.72 2.83
CA ILE A 433 3.12 23.36 1.78
C ILE A 433 1.73 23.01 2.32
N GLY A 434 1.58 22.91 3.65
CA GLY A 434 0.39 22.36 4.33
C GLY A 434 -0.42 23.39 5.08
#